data_AF-S2DJ74-F1
#
_entry.id   AF-S2DJ74-F1
#
_cell.length_a   1.000
_cell.length_b   1.000
_cell.length_c   1.000
_cell.angle_alpha   90.00
_cell.angle_beta   90.00
_cell.angle_gamma   90.00
#
_symmetry.space_group_name_H-M   'P 1'
#
loop_
_entity.id
_entity.type
_entity.pdbx_description
1 polymer ?
#
loop_
_entity_poly.entity_id
_entity_poly.type
_entity_poly.pdbx_seq_one_letter_code
_entity_poly.pdbx_strand_id
1 'polypeptide(L)'
;MYRKVNIEKWSRKDHFLFFSKFEEPFFGICTKVDCTRAFLDSKQNNSSFFLRYLHDCLKAANVKQNFIKELSPQIKYFPYL
;
A
#
# COMPACT_ATOMS: atom_id res chain seq x y z
N MET A 1 -8.48 11.35 -8.64
CA MET A 1 -8.14 12.76 -8.31
C MET A 1 -7.12 12.76 -7.17
N TYR A 2 -5.97 13.42 -7.30
CA TYR A 2 -4.91 13.42 -6.29
C TYR A 2 -4.91 14.71 -5.46
N ARG A 3 -4.36 14.67 -4.25
CA ARG A 3 -4.08 15.84 -3.41
C ARG A 3 -2.57 16.02 -3.29
N LYS A 4 -2.11 17.27 -3.30
CA LYS A 4 -0.71 17.59 -3.00
C LYS A 4 -0.48 17.50 -1.50
N VAL A 5 0.60 16.84 -1.09
CA VAL A 5 1.01 16.78 0.32
C VAL A 5 1.83 18.02 0.65
N ASN A 6 1.46 18.73 1.72
CA ASN A 6 2.30 19.79 2.27
C ASN A 6 3.44 19.17 3.08
N ILE A 7 4.65 19.19 2.50
CA ILE A 7 5.85 18.56 3.08
C ILE A 7 6.22 19.19 4.43
N GLU A 8 6.02 20.50 4.60
CA GLU A 8 6.38 21.22 5.83
C GLU A 8 5.53 20.82 7.04
N LYS A 9 4.30 20.34 6.82
CA LYS A 9 3.42 19.86 7.90
C LYS A 9 3.40 18.34 8.03
N TRP A 10 4.24 17.62 7.27
CA TRP A 10 4.21 16.16 7.25
C TRP A 10 5.14 15.57 8.31
N SER A 11 4.58 14.82 9.26
CA SER A 11 5.31 14.20 10.38
C SER A 11 6.44 13.24 9.98
N ARG A 12 6.52 12.83 8.71
CA ARG A 12 7.59 11.94 8.19
C ARG A 12 8.54 12.65 7.24
N LYS A 13 8.55 13.99 7.20
CA LYS A 13 9.48 14.81 6.40
C LYS A 13 10.93 14.37 6.61
N ASP A 14 11.38 14.28 7.86
CA ASP A 14 12.78 13.96 8.17
C ASP A 14 13.16 12.55 7.76
N HIS A 15 12.27 11.57 7.98
CA HIS A 15 12.46 10.21 7.51
C HIS A 15 12.57 10.17 5.98
N PHE A 16 11.69 10.87 5.26
CA PHE A 16 11.73 10.92 3.79
C PHE A 16 13.03 11.54 3.28
N LEU A 17 13.45 12.68 3.83
CA LEU A 17 14.67 13.38 3.43
C LEU A 17 15.95 12.58 3.75
N PHE A 18 15.92 11.73 4.77
CA PHE A 18 17.02 10.84 5.11
C PHE A 18 17.14 9.70 4.10
N PHE A 19 16.06 8.97 3.85
CA PHE A 19 16.08 7.82 2.93
C PHE A 19 16.17 8.23 1.46
N SER A 20 15.66 9.40 1.06
CA SER A 20 15.69 9.86 -0.34
C SER A 20 17.09 10.12 -0.89
N LYS A 21 18.12 10.13 -0.03
CA LYS A 21 19.52 10.29 -0.41
C LYS A 21 20.19 8.99 -0.84
N PHE A 22 19.52 7.85 -0.63
CA PHE A 22 20.06 6.53 -0.91
C PHE A 22 19.82 6.18 -2.39
N GLU A 23 20.74 5.43 -2.98
CA GLU A 23 20.59 4.94 -4.36
C GLU A 23 19.41 3.96 -4.47
N GLU A 24 19.18 3.15 -3.43
CA GLU A 24 18.05 2.23 -3.31
C GLU A 24 17.24 2.51 -2.03
N PRO A 25 16.25 3.42 -2.08
CA PRO A 25 15.46 3.83 -0.91
C PRO A 25 14.25 2.90 -0.68
N PHE A 26 14.40 1.59 -0.87
CA PHE A 26 13.32 0.60 -0.75
C PHE A 26 13.77 -0.63 0.04
N PHE A 27 12.81 -1.32 0.66
CA PHE A 27 13.05 -2.55 1.38
C PHE A 27 12.02 -3.61 0.98
N GLY A 28 12.49 -4.80 0.61
CA GLY A 28 11.64 -5.96 0.36
C GLY A 28 11.35 -6.72 1.66
N ILE A 29 10.09 -7.10 1.87
CA ILE A 29 9.68 -7.96 2.98
C ILE A 29 8.92 -9.16 2.41
N CYS A 30 9.26 -10.36 2.88
CA CYS A 30 8.52 -11.59 2.60
C CYS A 30 8.03 -12.17 3.92
N THR A 31 6.72 -12.41 4.03
CA THR A 31 6.12 -12.99 5.23
C THR A 31 5.05 -14.01 4.84
N LYS A 32 4.82 -14.97 5.74
CA LYS A 32 3.72 -15.94 5.58
C LYS A 32 2.45 -15.34 6.13
N VAL A 33 1.37 -15.43 5.35
CA VAL A 33 0.03 -15.02 5.76
C VAL A 33 -0.85 -16.26 5.78
N ASP A 34 -1.57 -16.49 6.88
CA ASP A 34 -2.55 -17.57 6.96
C ASP A 34 -3.81 -17.18 6.18
N CYS A 35 -4.02 -17.85 5.05
CA CYS A 35 -5.17 -17.65 4.16
C CYS A 35 -6.22 -18.77 4.27
N THR A 36 -6.13 -19.64 5.28
CA THR A 36 -6.97 -20.84 5.41
C THR A 36 -8.47 -20.51 5.33
N ARG A 37 -8.91 -19.48 6.06
CA ARG A 37 -10.30 -19.04 6.06
C ARG A 37 -10.75 -18.52 4.69
N ALA A 38 -9.96 -17.63 4.08
CA ALA A 38 -10.27 -17.08 2.76
C ALA A 38 -10.35 -18.16 1.68
N PHE A 39 -9.51 -19.20 1.78
CA PHE A 39 -9.55 -20.33 0.86
C PHE A 39 -10.81 -21.19 1.02
N LEU A 40 -11.19 -21.51 2.27
CA LEU A 40 -12.40 -22.26 2.56
C LEU A 40 -13.66 -21.49 2.13
N ASP A 41 -13.73 -20.19 2.41
CA ASP A 41 -14.84 -19.33 1.99
C ASP A 41 -14.95 -19.29 0.46
N SER A 42 -13.82 -19.17 -0.25
CA SER A 42 -13.81 -19.16 -1.71
C SER A 42 -14.32 -20.48 -2.30
N LYS A 43 -13.89 -21.61 -1.71
CA LYS A 43 -14.36 -22.95 -2.07
C LYS A 43 -15.86 -23.12 -1.85
N GLN A 44 -16.38 -22.72 -0.69
CA GLN A 44 -17.81 -22.83 -0.35
C GLN A 44 -18.69 -21.99 -1.27
N ASN A 45 -18.23 -20.79 -1.64
CA ASN A 45 -18.98 -19.86 -2.49
C ASN A 45 -18.74 -20.06 -4.00
N ASN A 46 -18.03 -21.12 -4.40
CA ASN A 46 -17.61 -21.39 -5.78
C ASN A 46 -16.98 -20.16 -6.48
N SER A 47 -16.18 -19.41 -5.73
CA SER A 47 -15.53 -18.16 -6.18
C SER A 47 -14.02 -18.35 -6.30
N SER A 48 -13.38 -17.54 -7.12
CA SER A 48 -11.92 -17.61 -7.31
C SER A 48 -11.18 -17.13 -6.07
N PHE A 49 -10.41 -18.03 -5.45
CA PHE A 49 -9.50 -17.69 -4.35
C PHE A 49 -8.48 -16.61 -4.76
N PHE A 50 -7.98 -16.66 -6.00
CA PHE A 50 -7.05 -15.65 -6.51
C PHE A 50 -7.67 -14.24 -6.50
N LEU A 51 -8.91 -14.11 -6.97
CA LEU A 51 -9.61 -12.81 -6.98
C LEU A 51 -9.89 -12.31 -5.55
N ARG A 52 -10.23 -13.22 -4.63
CA ARG A 52 -10.42 -12.88 -3.22
C ARG A 52 -9.13 -12.37 -2.57
N TYR A 53 -8.03 -13.11 -2.76
CA TYR A 53 -6.70 -12.70 -2.30
C TYR A 53 -6.30 -11.33 -2.87
N LEU A 54 -6.45 -11.14 -4.19
CA LEU A 54 -6.08 -9.89 -4.86
C LEU A 54 -6.90 -8.70 -4.32
N HIS A 55 -8.21 -8.88 -4.18
CA HIS A 55 -9.09 -7.87 -3.61
C HIS A 55 -8.66 -7.49 -2.18
N ASP A 56 -8.38 -8.47 -1.33
CA ASP A 56 -8.00 -8.22 0.07
C ASP A 56 -6.63 -7.54 0.17
N CYS A 57 -5.68 -7.88 -0.71
CA CYS A 57 -4.40 -7.18 -0.84
C CYS A 57 -4.58 -5.70 -1.23
N LEU A 58 -5.41 -5.43 -2.25
CA LEU A 58 -5.70 -4.07 -2.69
C LEU A 58 -6.42 -3.27 -1.61
N LYS A 59 -7.40 -3.87 -0.95
CA LYS A 59 -8.12 -3.26 0.18
C LYS A 59 -7.15 -2.90 1.31
N ALA A 60 -6.26 -3.81 1.69
CA ALA A 60 -5.26 -3.54 2.73
C ALA A 60 -4.29 -2.41 2.34
N ALA A 61 -3.84 -2.39 1.08
CA ALA A 61 -2.99 -1.33 0.55
C ALA A 61 -3.69 0.03 0.57
N ASN A 62 -4.98 0.07 0.24
CA ASN A 62 -5.76 1.31 0.15
C ASN A 62 -6.21 1.86 1.50
N VAL A 63 -6.40 1.01 2.51
CA VAL A 63 -6.77 1.44 3.88
C VAL A 63 -5.70 2.33 4.52
N LYS A 64 -4.44 2.14 4.16
CA LYS A 64 -3.33 2.90 4.73
C LYS A 64 -2.90 4.02 3.78
N GLN A 65 -3.18 5.26 4.20
CA GLN A 65 -2.84 6.53 3.53
C GLN A 65 -1.39 6.65 3.01
N ASN A 66 -0.47 5.82 3.52
CA ASN A 66 0.95 5.88 3.21
C ASN A 66 1.36 5.09 1.96
N PHE A 67 0.59 4.10 1.50
CA PHE A 67 0.95 3.29 0.33
C PHE A 67 0.60 3.98 -0.99
N ILE A 68 -0.36 4.90 -0.97
CA ILE A 68 -0.81 5.62 -2.17
C ILE A 68 -0.08 6.95 -2.31
N LYS A 69 1.25 6.90 -2.41
CA LYS A 69 2.12 8.06 -2.64
C LYS A 69 2.98 7.82 -3.88
N GLU A 70 2.72 8.57 -4.93
CA GLU A 70 3.63 8.62 -6.08
C GLU A 70 4.78 9.58 -5.79
N LEU A 71 6.02 9.10 -5.95
CA LEU A 71 7.22 9.95 -6.05
C LEU A 71 7.28 10.56 -7.46
N SER A 72 6.43 11.55 -7.72
CA SER A 72 6.71 12.55 -8.77
C SER A 72 7.51 13.71 -8.12
N PRO A 73 8.05 14.70 -8.85
CA PRO A 73 8.65 15.91 -8.25
C PRO A 73 7.68 16.69 -7.32
N GLN A 74 6.43 16.25 -7.21
CA GLN A 74 5.45 16.65 -6.21
C GLN A 74 4.85 15.38 -5.59
N ILE A 75 4.91 15.23 -4.26
CA ILE A 75 4.28 14.09 -3.56
C ILE A 75 2.76 14.20 -3.71
N LYS A 76 2.17 13.21 -4.41
CA LYS A 76 0.74 13.10 -4.66
C LYS A 76 0.12 12.04 -3.75
N TYR A 77 -1.03 12.36 -3.18
CA TYR A 77 -1.87 11.46 -2.38
C TYR A 77 -3.14 11.13 -3.15
N PHE A 78 -3.55 9.87 -3.23
CA PHE A 78 -4.86 9.50 -3.82
C PHE A 78 -5.80 9.00 -2.71
N PRO A 79 -6.89 9.74 -2.41
CA PRO A 79 -7.80 9.40 -1.31
C PRO A 79 -8.84 8.32 -1.63
N TYR A 80 -9.04 7.95 -2.89
CA TYR A 80 -10.13 7.06 -3.31
C TYR A 80 -9.62 5.96 -4.24
N LEU A 81 -9.23 4.85 -3.62
CA LEU A 81 -9.42 3.49 -4.09
C LEU A 81 -10.03 2.68 -2.94
#